data_AF-A0A829R5T7-F1
#
_entry.id   AF-A0A829R5T7-F1
#
_cell.length_a   1.000
_cell.length_b   1.000
_cell.length_c   1.000
_cell.angle_alpha   90.00
_cell.angle_beta   90.00
_cell.angle_gamma   90.00
#
_symmetry.space_group_name_H-M   'P 1'
#
loop_
_entity.id
_entity.type
_entity.pdbx_description
1 polymer ?
#
loop_
_entity_poly.entity_id
_entity_poly.type
_entity_poly.pdbx_seq_one_letter_code
_entity_poly.pdbx_strand_id
1 'polypeptide(L)'
;MPIIEDACESLGTIYQGRETGTIGEIGVYSFNGNKIITASSGGMIVTNHKELAEQIKYLSTQAKANKNYYHHEAVGYNYRMSNILAGIGRAQLKTLPQKIKKTETSISIIPGRIRGKSGSNPNASG
;
A
#
# COMPACT_ATOMS: atom_id res chain seq x y z
N MET A 1 0.96 8.00 20.78
CA MET A 1 1.98 7.32 19.95
C MET A 1 1.53 7.41 18.51
N PRO A 2 2.41 7.76 17.55
CA PRO A 2 2.04 7.84 16.15
C PRO A 2 1.72 6.46 15.56
N ILE A 3 0.70 6.39 14.71
CA ILE A 3 0.23 5.14 14.08
C ILE A 3 0.60 5.14 12.61
N ILE A 4 1.29 4.09 12.18
CA ILE A 4 1.61 3.79 10.79
C ILE A 4 0.81 2.56 10.38
N GLU A 5 0.01 2.69 9.33
CA GLU A 5 -0.76 1.60 8.73
C GLU A 5 0.01 0.96 7.59
N ASP A 6 0.25 -0.35 7.70
CA ASP A 6 0.57 -1.18 6.54
C ASP A 6 -0.72 -1.57 5.83
N ALA A 7 -1.05 -0.85 4.76
CA ALA A 7 -2.22 -1.08 3.91
C ALA A 7 -1.85 -1.75 2.58
N CYS A 8 -0.72 -2.48 2.52
CA CYS A 8 -0.19 -3.06 1.30
C CYS A 8 -1.13 -4.05 0.59
N GLU A 9 -2.12 -4.64 1.27
CA GLU A 9 -3.10 -5.58 0.68
C GLU A 9 -4.54 -5.04 0.70
N SER A 10 -4.76 -3.81 1.16
CA SER A 10 -6.10 -3.31 1.47
C SER A 10 -6.50 -2.06 0.70
N LEU A 11 -5.74 -1.67 -0.33
CA LEU A 11 -6.07 -0.51 -1.16
C LEU A 11 -7.51 -0.62 -1.72
N GLY A 12 -8.33 0.39 -1.42
CA GLY A 12 -9.73 0.47 -1.83
C GLY A 12 -10.72 -0.26 -0.91
N THR A 13 -10.26 -0.76 0.24
CA THR A 13 -11.15 -1.31 1.28
C THR A 13 -11.53 -0.26 2.31
N ILE A 14 -12.67 -0.46 2.97
CA ILE A 14 -13.24 0.46 3.96
C ILE A 14 -13.33 -0.26 5.32
N TYR A 15 -12.82 0.38 6.37
CA TYR A 15 -12.98 -0.03 7.75
C TYR A 15 -13.66 1.10 8.54
N GLN A 16 -14.80 0.80 9.19
CA GLN A 16 -15.58 1.78 9.97
C GLN A 16 -15.85 3.10 9.22
N GLY A 17 -16.16 3.01 7.93
CA GLY A 17 -16.47 4.17 7.09
C GLY A 17 -15.26 4.98 6.61
N ARG A 18 -14.03 4.54 6.90
CA ARG A 18 -12.78 5.16 6.42
C ARG A 18 -12.01 4.20 5.52
N GLU A 19 -11.35 4.72 4.50
CA GLU A 19 -10.45 3.90 3.66
C GLU A 19 -9.25 3.43 4.49
N THR A 20 -8.86 2.16 4.34
CA THR A 20 -7.66 1.65 5.02
C THR A 20 -6.41 2.35 4.53
N GLY A 21 -5.45 2.59 5.42
CA GLY A 21 -4.29 3.45 5.15
C GLY A 21 -4.58 4.94 5.35
N THR A 22 -5.78 5.31 5.80
CA THR A 22 -6.13 6.71 6.14
C THR A 22 -6.60 6.89 7.58
N ILE A 23 -6.57 5.85 8.40
CA ILE A 23 -7.03 5.81 9.79
C ILE A 23 -5.96 6.39 10.73
N GLY A 24 -4.71 5.98 10.54
CA GLY A 24 -3.52 6.45 11.25
C GLY A 24 -2.94 7.74 10.65
N GLU A 25 -1.73 8.10 11.09
CA GLU A 25 -1.04 9.30 10.62
C GLU A 25 -0.39 9.08 9.24
N ILE A 26 0.05 7.85 8.99
CA ILE A 26 0.72 7.42 7.77
C ILE A 26 0.11 6.11 7.29
N GLY A 27 -0.26 6.02 6.01
CA GLY A 27 -0.62 4.78 5.34
C GLY A 27 0.40 4.40 4.27
N VAL A 28 0.69 3.11 4.16
CA VAL A 28 1.62 2.56 3.17
C VAL A 28 0.90 1.58 2.25
N TYR A 29 1.01 1.79 0.94
CA TYR A 29 0.49 0.90 -0.08
C TYR A 29 1.63 0.32 -0.93
N SER A 30 1.41 -0.88 -1.46
CA SER A 30 2.31 -1.54 -2.39
C SER A 30 1.66 -1.62 -3.77
N PHE A 31 2.48 -1.47 -4.81
CA PHE A 31 2.09 -1.67 -6.20
C PHE A 31 2.87 -2.82 -6.86
N ASN A 32 3.27 -3.82 -6.07
CA ASN A 32 3.89 -5.05 -6.57
C ASN A 32 2.93 -5.84 -7.49
N GLY A 33 3.46 -6.79 -8.27
CA GLY A 33 2.71 -7.54 -9.28
C GLY A 33 1.50 -8.32 -8.77
N ASN A 34 1.50 -8.72 -7.49
CA ASN A 34 0.41 -9.48 -6.88
C ASN A 34 -0.71 -8.61 -6.28
N LYS A 35 -0.61 -7.27 -6.38
CA LYS A 35 -1.57 -6.33 -5.78
C LYS A 35 -2.74 -6.05 -6.71
N ILE A 36 -3.87 -5.61 -6.14
CA ILE A 36 -5.11 -5.32 -6.90
C ILE A 36 -4.86 -4.39 -8.09
N ILE A 37 -4.01 -3.38 -7.89
CA ILE A 37 -3.39 -2.61 -8.95
C ILE A 37 -1.88 -2.71 -8.83
N THR A 38 -1.17 -2.65 -9.96
CA THR A 38 0.27 -2.81 -9.99
C THR A 38 0.93 -1.77 -10.87
N ALA A 39 2.14 -1.37 -10.51
CA ALA A 39 3.04 -0.60 -11.35
C ALA A 39 4.27 -1.43 -11.70
N SER A 40 4.13 -2.76 -11.80
CA SER A 40 5.22 -3.76 -11.70
C SER A 40 5.85 -3.80 -10.31
N SER A 41 6.41 -2.67 -9.86
CA SER A 41 6.98 -2.49 -8.52
C SER A 41 6.74 -1.07 -8.00
N GLY A 42 7.04 -0.87 -6.71
CA GLY A 42 6.93 0.40 -6.01
C GLY A 42 5.83 0.42 -4.98
N GLY A 43 5.53 1.62 -4.48
CA GLY A 43 4.55 1.83 -3.43
C GLY A 43 4.21 3.30 -3.28
N MET A 44 3.35 3.58 -2.31
CA MET A 44 2.87 4.92 -2.01
C MET A 44 2.76 5.08 -0.51
N ILE A 45 3.15 6.25 -0.03
CA ILE A 45 2.88 6.67 1.33
C ILE A 45 1.85 7.79 1.25
N VAL A 46 0.83 7.72 2.10
CA VAL A 46 -0.19 8.77 2.27
C VAL A 46 -0.17 9.27 3.70
N THR A 47 -0.44 10.55 3.89
CA THR A 47 -0.56 11.19 5.19
C THR A 47 -1.35 12.48 5.05
N ASN A 48 -2.04 12.90 6.12
CA ASN A 48 -2.69 14.21 6.19
C ASN A 48 -1.75 15.32 6.73
N HIS A 49 -0.53 14.96 7.12
CA HIS A 49 0.45 15.90 7.67
C HIS A 49 1.43 16.34 6.59
N LYS A 50 1.35 17.62 6.22
CA LYS A 50 2.16 18.19 5.14
C LYS A 50 3.66 18.10 5.46
N GLU A 51 4.03 18.38 6.71
CA GLU A 51 5.40 18.37 7.18
C GLU A 51 6.01 16.96 7.07
N LEU A 52 5.24 15.92 7.43
CA LEU A 52 5.66 14.53 7.27
C LEU A 52 5.81 14.16 5.79
N ALA A 53 4.87 14.58 4.93
CA ALA A 53 4.95 14.33 3.50
C ALA A 53 6.20 14.95 2.88
N GLU A 54 6.54 16.19 3.25
CA GLU A 54 7.74 16.89 2.80
C GLU A 54 9.02 16.20 3.29
N GLN A 55 9.07 15.79 4.56
CA GLN A 55 10.21 15.07 5.12
C GLN A 55 10.42 13.70 4.47
N ILE A 56 9.35 12.91 4.29
CA ILE A 56 9.39 11.61 3.60
C ILE A 56 9.86 11.80 2.17
N LYS A 57 9.35 12.83 1.47
CA LYS A 57 9.78 13.14 0.10
C LYS A 57 11.26 13.47 0.05
N TYR A 58 11.74 14.35 0.93
CA TYR A 58 13.15 14.73 1.04
C TYR A 58 14.05 13.51 1.24
N LEU A 59 13.72 12.64 2.21
CA LEU A 59 14.45 11.41 2.49
C LEU A 59 14.43 10.44 1.30
N SER A 60 13.29 10.29 0.59
CA SER A 60 13.15 9.41 -0.59
C SER A 60 13.97 9.85 -1.80
N THR A 61 14.49 11.08 -1.78
CA THR A 61 15.29 11.70 -2.85
C THR A 61 16.74 11.94 -2.44
N GLN A 62 17.31 10.98 -1.70
CA GLN A 62 18.70 11.03 -1.21
C GLN A 62 19.00 12.25 -0.32
N ALA A 63 17.97 12.80 0.36
CA ALA A 63 18.11 13.95 1.24
C ALA A 63 18.85 15.13 0.56
N LYS A 64 18.63 15.30 -0.75
CA LYS A 64 19.31 16.34 -1.53
C LYS A 64 18.79 17.72 -1.10
N ALA A 65 19.64 18.52 -0.46
CA ALA A 65 19.31 19.89 -0.11
C ALA A 65 19.07 20.72 -1.38
N ASN A 66 18.08 21.61 -1.35
CA ASN A 66 17.78 22.54 -2.44
C ASN A 66 18.70 23.78 -2.35
N LYS A 67 20.01 23.54 -2.24
CA LYS A 67 21.07 24.54 -2.13
C LYS A 67 22.13 24.27 -3.21
N ASN A 68 22.78 25.33 -3.70
CA ASN A 68 23.80 25.25 -4.77
C ASN A 68 25.12 24.57 -4.35
N TYR A 69 25.19 24.01 -3.14
CA TYR A 69 26.37 23.36 -2.58
C TYR A 69 25.95 22.06 -1.90
N TYR A 70 26.73 21.00 -2.11
CA TYR A 70 26.51 19.66 -1.55
C TYR A 70 26.69 19.70 -0.03
N HIS A 71 25.59 19.85 0.70
CA HIS A 71 25.54 19.68 2.15
C HIS A 71 24.50 18.61 2.47
N HIS A 72 24.94 17.45 2.93
CA HIS A 72 24.05 16.36 3.36
C HIS A 72 23.78 16.53 4.86
N GLU A 73 22.64 17.12 5.22
CA GLU A 73 22.21 17.29 6.62
C GLU A 73 21.62 15.99 7.21
N ALA A 74 21.25 15.02 6.36
CA ALA A 74 20.71 13.71 6.76
C ALA A 74 21.09 12.61 5.75
N VAL A 75 21.03 11.34 6.20
CA VAL A 75 21.11 10.17 5.32
C VAL A 75 19.78 10.00 4.60
N GLY A 76 19.79 10.08 3.28
CA GLY A 76 18.62 9.82 2.44
C GLY A 76 18.77 8.56 1.58
N TYR A 77 17.67 8.15 0.98
CA TYR A 77 17.54 6.92 0.19
C TYR A 77 17.12 7.24 -1.24
N ASN A 78 17.36 6.33 -2.19
CA ASN A 78 16.82 6.43 -3.54
C ASN A 78 15.58 5.55 -3.68
N TYR A 79 14.44 6.06 -3.24
CA TYR A 79 13.14 5.37 -3.31
C TYR A 79 12.18 6.02 -4.32
N ARG A 80 12.73 6.82 -5.26
CA ARG A 80 11.93 7.43 -6.32
C ARG A 80 11.37 6.35 -7.25
N MET A 81 10.06 6.40 -7.45
CA MET A 81 9.42 5.68 -8.54
C MET A 81 9.75 6.34 -9.88
N SER A 82 10.06 5.55 -10.91
CA SER A 82 10.33 6.07 -12.25
C SER A 82 9.06 6.62 -12.90
N ASN A 83 9.20 7.57 -13.81
CA ASN A 83 8.06 8.15 -14.53
C ASN A 83 7.26 7.10 -15.33
N ILE A 84 7.93 6.06 -15.82
CA ILE A 84 7.28 4.96 -16.55
C ILE A 84 6.37 4.17 -15.59
N LEU A 85 6.89 3.74 -14.44
CA LEU A 85 6.09 2.99 -13.46
C LEU A 85 4.97 3.86 -12.88
N ALA A 86 5.24 5.14 -12.62
CA ALA A 86 4.21 6.10 -12.19
C ALA A 86 3.11 6.27 -13.24
N GLY A 87 3.45 6.28 -14.53
CA GLY A 87 2.49 6.30 -15.62
C GLY A 87 1.56 5.08 -15.63
N ILE A 88 2.14 3.89 -15.45
CA ILE A 88 1.40 2.62 -15.34
C ILE A 88 0.48 2.66 -14.10
N GLY A 89 1.02 3.01 -12.93
CA GLY A 89 0.26 3.11 -11.68
C GLY A 89 -0.91 4.08 -11.79
N ARG A 90 -0.71 5.25 -12.41
CA ARG A 90 -1.77 6.24 -12.65
C ARG A 90 -2.89 5.69 -13.54
N ALA A 91 -2.56 4.93 -14.58
CA ALA A 91 -3.56 4.29 -15.42
C ALA A 91 -4.33 3.21 -14.64
N GLN A 92 -3.65 2.43 -13.81
CA GLN A 92 -4.25 1.37 -13.01
C GLN A 92 -5.17 1.92 -11.91
N LEU A 93 -4.83 3.05 -11.27
CA LEU A 93 -5.69 3.71 -10.29
C LEU A 93 -7.08 4.04 -10.86
N LYS A 94 -7.18 4.43 -12.13
CA LYS A 94 -8.48 4.68 -12.80
C LYS A 94 -9.35 3.44 -12.94
N THR A 95 -8.74 2.26 -12.89
CA THR A 95 -9.42 0.95 -13.00
C THR A 95 -9.74 0.32 -11.65
N LEU A 96 -9.28 0.94 -10.55
CA LEU A 96 -9.40 0.38 -9.20
C LEU A 96 -10.86 0.07 -8.81
N PRO A 97 -11.85 0.96 -9.01
CA PRO A 97 -13.25 0.67 -8.66
C PRO A 97 -13.80 -0.57 -9.36
N GLN A 98 -13.48 -0.75 -10.65
CA GLN A 98 -13.91 -1.91 -11.42
C GLN A 98 -13.27 -3.21 -10.90
N LYS A 99 -12.00 -3.15 -10.49
CA LYS A 99 -11.28 -4.31 -9.94
C LYS A 99 -11.81 -4.73 -8.58
N ILE A 100 -12.10 -3.78 -7.69
CA ILE A 100 -12.70 -4.05 -6.37
C ILE A 100 -14.02 -4.80 -6.56
N LYS A 101 -14.92 -4.26 -7.39
CA LYS A 101 -16.22 -4.87 -7.70
C LYS A 101 -16.09 -6.29 -8.26
N LYS A 102 -15.09 -6.54 -9.13
CA LYS A 102 -14.83 -7.87 -9.69
C LYS A 102 -14.38 -8.87 -8.61
N THR A 103 -13.52 -8.45 -7.69
CA THR A 103 -13.04 -9.29 -6.58
C THR A 103 -14.19 -9.65 -5.63
N GLU A 104 -15.02 -8.68 -5.25
CA GLU A 104 -16.22 -8.91 -4.42
C GLU A 104 -17.19 -9.90 -5.08
N THR A 105 -17.46 -9.70 -6.37
CA THR A 105 -18.29 -10.61 -7.16
C THR A 105 -17.70 -12.02 -7.18
N SER A 106 -16.39 -12.14 -7.36
CA SER A 106 -15.70 -13.45 -7.41
C SER A 106 -15.76 -14.18 -6.07
N ILE A 107 -15.63 -13.47 -4.94
CA ILE A 107 -15.81 -14.04 -3.59
C ILE A 107 -17.24 -14.52 -3.38
N SER A 108 -18.24 -13.76 -3.85
CA SER A 108 -19.66 -14.15 -3.74
C SER A 108 -20.02 -15.41 -4.54
N ILE A 109 -19.30 -15.68 -5.64
CA ILE A 109 -19.48 -16.85 -6.52
C ILE A 109 -18.77 -18.11 -5.97
N ILE A 110 -18.11 -18.04 -4.81
CA ILE A 110 -17.61 -19.22 -4.10
C ILE A 110 -18.57 -19.59 -2.93
N PRO A 111 -19.86 -19.90 -3.14
CA PRO A 111 -20.67 -20.50 -2.10
C PRO A 111 -20.31 -22.00 -2.00
N GLY A 112 -19.71 -22.41 -0.88
CA GLY A 112 -19.85 -23.80 -0.41
C GLY A 112 -18.61 -24.70 -0.36
N ARG A 113 -17.41 -24.31 -0.82
CA ARG A 113 -16.26 -25.25 -0.82
C ARG A 113 -15.36 -25.20 0.44
N ILE A 114 -15.60 -24.27 1.38
CA ILE A 114 -14.75 -24.11 2.59
C ILE A 114 -15.50 -24.49 3.89
N ARG A 115 -16.75 -24.94 3.82
CA ARG A 115 -17.54 -25.28 5.03
C ARG A 115 -17.34 -26.73 5.53
N GLY A 116 -16.21 -27.37 5.24
CA GLY A 116 -16.02 -28.82 5.42
C GLY A 116 -14.59 -29.32 5.64
N LYS A 117 -13.74 -28.59 6.36
CA LYS A 117 -12.60 -29.21 7.04
C LYS A 117 -12.74 -28.99 8.54
N SER A 118 -13.47 -29.89 9.19
CA SER A 118 -13.34 -30.10 10.63
C SER A 118 -11.87 -30.25 10.97
N GLY A 119 -11.38 -29.47 11.93
CA GLY A 119 -10.01 -29.57 12.39
C GLY A 119 -9.69 -31.01 12.79
N SER A 120 -8.77 -31.64 12.06
CA SER A 120 -8.05 -32.79 12.58
C SER A 120 -7.18 -32.27 13.72
N ASN A 121 -7.64 -32.47 14.95
CA ASN A 121 -6.86 -32.24 16.15
C ASN A 121 -5.59 -33.13 16.09
N PRO A 122 -4.38 -32.56 16.01
CA PRO A 122 -3.16 -33.36 15.93
C PRO A 122 -2.74 -34.01 17.26
N ASN A 123 -3.51 -33.82 18.35
CA ASN A 123 -3.13 -34.30 19.69
C ASN A 123 -4.08 -35.37 20.27
N ALA A 124 -4.76 -36.17 19.43
CA ALA A 124 -5.57 -37.30 19.89
C ALA A 124 -4.82 -38.64 19.72
N SER A 125 -3.71 -38.80 20.42
CA SER A 125 -3.10 -40.11 20.74
C SER A 125 -2.00 -39.93 21.77
N GLY A 126 -2.21 -40.44 22.99
CA GLY A 126 -1.26 -40.43 24.10
C GLY A 126 -1.95 -40.32 25.43
#